data_AF-A0A439R8L7-F1
#
_entry.id   AF-A0A439R8L7-F1
#
_cell.length_a   1.000
_cell.length_b   1.000
_cell.length_c   1.000
_cell.angle_alpha   90.00
_cell.angle_beta   90.00
_cell.angle_gamma   90.00
#
_symmetry.space_group_name_H-M   'P 1'
#
loop_
_entity.id
_entity.type
_entity.pdbx_description
1 polymer ?
#
loop_
_entity_poly.entity_id
_entity_poly.type
_entity_poly.pdbx_seq_one_letter_code
_entity_poly.pdbx_strand_id
1 'polypeptide(L)'
;MHPSIDVVEADPEADRRLLESLADWCDRYTPLVAIDAADGLFLDVTGCTHLFGGERAMLDDILSRFFHQGFDVRAGLAATPGAAWAAARFANDRIVPGGEEEALLAPLPLAALRIEPDIRASLESVGLRTAGAVMAA
;
A
#
# COMPACT_ATOMS: atom_id res chain seq x y z
N MET A 1 9.14 -15.23 -24.62
CA MET A 1 9.41 -16.47 -23.86
C MET A 1 10.86 -16.37 -23.40
N HIS A 2 11.13 -16.38 -22.08
CA HIS A 2 12.46 -16.17 -21.51
C HIS A 2 12.93 -17.48 -20.85
N PRO A 3 13.60 -18.37 -21.58
CA PRO A 3 13.93 -19.72 -21.09
C PRO A 3 15.01 -19.74 -19.99
N SER A 4 15.64 -18.60 -19.70
CA SER A 4 16.66 -18.43 -18.66
C SER A 4 16.11 -17.90 -17.33
N ILE A 5 14.78 -17.83 -17.16
CA ILE A 5 14.17 -17.45 -15.88
C ILE A 5 14.19 -18.66 -14.96
N ASP A 6 14.72 -18.46 -13.74
CA ASP A 6 14.62 -19.45 -12.68
C ASP A 6 13.16 -19.60 -12.25
N VAL A 7 12.69 -20.85 -12.18
CA VAL A 7 11.35 -21.19 -11.72
C VAL A 7 11.47 -21.83 -10.35
N VAL A 8 10.82 -21.24 -9.36
CA VAL A 8 10.75 -21.72 -7.99
C VAL A 8 9.29 -21.96 -7.64
N GLU A 9 9.00 -23.05 -6.92
CA GLU A 9 7.64 -23.30 -6.43
C GLU A 9 7.27 -22.27 -5.36
N ALA A 10 6.05 -21.72 -5.45
CA ALA A 10 5.53 -20.82 -4.43
C ALA A 10 5.22 -21.60 -3.15
N ASP A 11 5.55 -21.02 -1.99
CA ASP A 11 5.16 -21.52 -0.68
C ASP A 11 4.34 -20.43 0.04
N PRO A 12 3.01 -20.37 -0.20
CA PRO A 12 2.15 -19.33 0.38
C PRO A 12 2.13 -19.32 1.91
N GLU A 13 2.45 -20.45 2.54
CA GLU A 13 2.47 -20.61 3.98
C GLU A 13 3.78 -20.07 4.57
N ALA A 14 4.90 -20.24 3.87
CA ALA A 14 6.13 -19.51 4.19
C ALA A 14 6.00 -18.00 3.99
N ASP A 15 5.37 -17.56 2.89
CA ASP A 15 5.12 -16.14 2.62
C ASP A 15 4.25 -15.52 3.73
N ARG A 16 3.23 -16.24 4.20
CA ARG A 16 2.37 -15.79 5.29
C ARG A 16 3.14 -15.62 6.60
N ARG A 17 3.94 -16.62 7.01
CA ARG A 17 4.75 -16.54 8.24
C ARG A 17 5.77 -15.42 8.19
N LEU A 18 6.35 -15.17 7.01
CA LEU A 18 7.23 -14.03 6.79
C LEU A 18 6.47 -12.72 7.03
N LEU A 19 5.30 -12.55 6.42
CA LEU A 19 4.49 -11.34 6.57
C LEU A 19 4.03 -11.11 8.01
N GLU A 20 3.68 -12.17 8.75
CA GLU A 20 3.40 -12.13 10.18
C GLU A 20 4.61 -11.66 11.00
N SER A 21 5.80 -12.19 10.70
CA SER A 21 7.04 -11.75 11.35
C SER A 21 7.38 -10.28 11.06
N LEU A 22 7.08 -9.80 9.85
CA LEU A 22 7.23 -8.39 9.50
C LEU A 22 6.21 -7.50 10.20
N ALA A 23 4.98 -7.99 10.39
CA ALA A 23 3.95 -7.29 11.16
C ALA A 23 4.40 -7.11 12.63
N ASP A 24 4.85 -8.18 13.28
CA ASP A 24 5.38 -8.15 14.65
C ASP A 24 6.57 -7.18 14.76
N TRP A 25 7.45 -7.16 13.76
CA TRP A 25 8.57 -6.22 13.74
C TRP A 25 8.12 -4.75 13.63
N CYS A 26 6.99 -4.49 12.96
CA CYS A 26 6.40 -3.16 12.81
C CYS A 26 5.76 -2.61 14.09
N ASP A 27 5.54 -3.42 15.14
CA ASP A 27 5.01 -2.97 16.44
C ASP A 27 5.81 -1.82 17.06
N ARG A 28 7.07 -1.68 16.66
CA ARG A 28 7.94 -0.56 17.04
C ARG A 28 7.43 0.82 16.60
N TYR A 29 6.59 0.89 15.57
CA TYR A 29 6.06 2.15 15.01
C TYR A 29 4.66 2.46 15.54
N THR A 30 3.87 1.43 15.80
CA THR A 30 2.52 1.53 16.33
C THR A 30 2.09 0.17 16.87
N PRO A 31 1.28 0.10 17.95
CA PRO A 31 0.66 -1.15 18.39
C PRO A 31 -0.50 -1.60 17.47
N LEU A 32 -0.83 -0.84 16.43
CA LEU A 32 -1.95 -1.10 15.52
C LEU A 32 -1.42 -1.48 14.13
N VAL A 33 -0.96 -2.72 14.01
CA VAL A 33 -0.48 -3.32 12.76
C VAL A 33 -1.50 -4.36 12.27
N ALA A 34 -1.76 -4.38 10.96
CA ALA A 34 -2.63 -5.36 10.33
C ALA A 34 -2.02 -5.89 9.02
N ILE A 35 -2.22 -7.17 8.75
CA ILE A 35 -1.84 -7.80 7.47
C ILE A 35 -2.86 -7.43 6.39
N ASP A 36 -2.37 -7.01 5.21
CA ASP A 36 -3.15 -6.69 4.02
C ASP A 36 -2.85 -7.71 2.91
N ALA A 37 -3.75 -8.69 2.74
CA ALA A 37 -3.67 -9.73 1.73
C ALA A 37 -2.36 -10.56 1.80
N ALA A 38 -1.69 -10.76 0.66
CA ALA A 38 -0.51 -11.64 0.55
C ALA A 38 0.82 -10.90 0.70
N ASP A 39 0.83 -9.57 0.57
CA ASP A 39 2.05 -8.79 0.33
C ASP A 39 2.05 -7.40 0.97
N GLY A 40 1.11 -7.10 1.89
CA GLY A 40 0.95 -5.77 2.45
C GLY A 40 0.79 -5.76 3.97
N LEU A 41 1.11 -4.60 4.55
CA LEU A 41 0.85 -4.26 5.95
C LEU A 41 0.16 -2.90 6.02
N PHE A 42 -0.80 -2.76 6.92
CA PHE A 42 -1.34 -1.48 7.37
C PHE A 42 -0.82 -1.16 8.76
N LEU A 43 -0.37 0.09 8.93
CA LEU A 43 0.06 0.64 10.21
C LEU A 43 -0.82 1.85 10.49
N ASP A 44 -1.64 1.80 11.54
CA ASP A 44 -2.29 3.00 12.05
C ASP A 44 -1.30 3.74 12.96
N VAL A 45 -0.64 4.76 12.41
CA VAL A 45 0.40 5.53 13.09
C VAL A 45 -0.15 6.75 13.83
N THR A 46 -1.48 6.84 13.99
CA THR A 46 -2.14 7.96 14.68
C THR A 46 -1.55 8.15 16.07
N GLY A 47 -1.02 9.35 16.31
CA GLY A 47 -0.40 9.70 17.60
C GLY A 47 1.02 9.14 17.81
N CYS A 48 1.58 8.34 16.91
CA CYS A 48 2.93 7.78 17.06
C CYS A 48 4.01 8.57 16.31
N THR A 49 3.63 9.27 15.22
CA THR A 49 4.57 9.95 14.30
C THR A 49 5.51 10.96 14.97
N HIS A 50 5.04 11.65 16.01
CA HIS A 50 5.84 12.62 16.75
C HIS A 50 7.06 12.00 17.47
N LEU A 51 7.00 10.72 17.84
CA LEU A 51 8.12 9.99 18.45
C LEU A 51 9.31 9.80 17.51
N PHE A 52 9.08 10.00 16.21
CA PHE A 52 10.05 9.83 15.14
C PHE A 52 10.43 11.16 14.47
N GLY A 53 9.94 12.30 14.97
CA GLY A 53 10.16 13.60 14.34
C GLY A 53 9.17 13.93 13.21
N GLY A 54 8.02 13.23 13.15
CA GLY A 54 6.94 13.45 12.19
C GLY A 54 6.80 12.34 11.16
N GLU A 55 5.76 12.45 10.32
CA GLU A 55 5.38 11.44 9.33
C GLU A 55 6.50 11.12 8.33
N ARG A 56 7.20 12.15 7.83
CA ARG A 56 8.30 11.97 6.88
C ARG A 56 9.43 11.15 7.48
N ALA A 57 9.88 11.54 8.66
CA ALA A 57 10.99 10.87 9.33
C ALA A 57 10.63 9.42 9.73
N MET A 58 9.38 9.17 10.14
CA MET A 58 8.88 7.81 10.37
C MET A 58 8.90 6.98 9.08
N LEU A 59 8.35 7.50 7.97
CA LEU A 59 8.29 6.79 6.70
C LEU A 59 9.70 6.47 6.16
N ASP A 60 10.62 7.44 6.24
CA ASP A 60 12.01 7.26 5.80
C ASP A 60 12.74 6.20 6.66
N ASP A 61 12.50 6.16 7.98
CA ASP A 61 13.05 5.13 8.87
C ASP A 61 12.49 3.73 8.55
N ILE A 62 11.18 3.62 8.28
CA ILE A 62 10.54 2.36 7.86
C ILE A 62 11.21 1.83 6.59
N LEU A 63 11.25 2.65 5.52
CA LEU A 63 11.80 2.26 4.23
C LEU A 63 13.28 1.87 4.32
N SER A 64 14.08 2.68 5.03
CA SER A 64 15.51 2.41 5.23
C SER A 64 15.76 1.08 5.95
N ARG A 65 14.98 0.79 7.00
CA ARG A 65 15.15 -0.47 7.75
C ARG A 65 14.67 -1.70 7.01
N PHE A 66 13.61 -1.61 6.23
CA PHE A 66 13.20 -2.72 5.35
C PHE A 66 14.27 -2.99 4.30
N PHE A 67 14.82 -1.93 3.68
CA PHE A 67 15.94 -2.05 2.75
C PHE A 67 17.16 -2.74 3.39
N HIS A 68 17.54 -2.33 4.60
CA HIS A 68 18.65 -2.97 5.34
C HIS A 68 18.39 -4.42 5.76
N GLN A 69 17.13 -4.84 5.86
CA GLN A 69 16.74 -6.24 6.09
C GLN A 69 16.70 -7.07 4.80
N GLY A 70 16.88 -6.45 3.63
CA GLY A 70 16.87 -7.10 2.33
C GLY A 70 15.51 -7.10 1.63
N PHE A 71 14.55 -6.29 2.09
CA PHE A 71 13.24 -6.15 1.45
C PHE A 71 13.20 -4.92 0.56
N ASP A 72 12.59 -5.09 -0.61
CA ASP A 72 12.15 -3.98 -1.44
C ASP A 72 10.67 -3.73 -1.15
N VAL A 73 10.35 -2.56 -0.59
CA VAL A 73 9.01 -2.23 -0.11
C VAL A 73 8.60 -0.87 -0.64
N ARG A 74 7.29 -0.69 -0.78
CA ARG A 74 6.66 0.57 -1.14
C ARG A 74 5.70 1.00 -0.04
N ALA A 75 5.64 2.30 0.26
CA ALA A 75 4.89 2.81 1.40
C ALA A 75 4.09 4.07 1.08
N GLY A 76 2.84 4.11 1.53
CA GLY A 76 1.96 5.26 1.40
C GLY A 76 1.40 5.63 2.76
N LEU A 77 1.38 6.93 3.07
CA LEU A 77 0.79 7.46 4.29
C LEU A 77 -0.28 8.48 3.90
N ALA A 78 -1.49 8.33 4.44
CA ALA A 78 -2.61 9.21 4.16
C ALA A 78 -3.59 9.21 5.33
N ALA A 79 -4.55 10.14 5.35
CA ALA A 79 -5.57 10.21 6.40
C ALA A 79 -6.60 9.05 6.34
N THR A 80 -6.62 8.26 5.26
CA THR A 80 -7.50 7.10 5.14
C THR A 80 -6.75 5.84 4.68
N PRO A 81 -7.16 4.64 5.11
CA PRO A 81 -6.54 3.38 4.66
C PRO A 81 -6.58 3.20 3.14
N GLY A 82 -7.67 3.60 2.49
CA GLY A 82 -7.82 3.49 1.04
C GLY A 82 -6.82 4.37 0.27
N ALA A 83 -6.66 5.63 0.70
CA ALA A 83 -5.70 6.55 0.09
C ALA A 83 -4.24 6.12 0.37
N ALA A 84 -3.94 5.64 1.58
CA ALA A 84 -2.61 5.13 1.93
C ALA A 84 -2.24 3.90 1.08
N TRP A 85 -3.18 2.97 0.90
CA TRP A 85 -3.02 1.79 0.05
C TRP A 85 -2.80 2.17 -1.42
N ALA A 86 -3.63 3.08 -1.94
CA ALA A 86 -3.51 3.56 -3.31
C ALA A 86 -2.17 4.29 -3.54
N ALA A 87 -1.75 5.12 -2.57
CA ALA A 87 -0.45 5.77 -2.58
C ALA A 87 0.70 4.75 -2.65
N ALA A 88 0.69 3.76 -1.76
CA ALA A 88 1.71 2.72 -1.69
C ALA A 88 1.83 1.95 -3.01
N ARG A 89 0.71 1.54 -3.62
CA ARG A 89 0.70 0.66 -4.80
C ARG A 89 0.72 1.38 -6.15
N PHE A 90 0.26 2.63 -6.23
CA PHE A 90 0.12 3.34 -7.51
C PHE A 90 0.84 4.69 -7.61
N ALA A 91 1.44 5.21 -6.54
CA ALA A 91 1.94 6.58 -6.54
C ALA A 91 3.38 6.79 -5.99
N ASN A 92 4.27 5.81 -6.14
CA ASN A 92 5.72 5.93 -5.86
C ASN A 92 6.07 6.58 -4.52
N ASP A 93 5.81 5.86 -3.42
CA ASP A 93 6.18 6.20 -2.04
C ASP A 93 5.92 7.65 -1.62
N ARG A 94 4.75 7.88 -1.01
CA ARG A 94 4.34 9.25 -0.70
C ARG A 94 3.49 9.39 0.55
N ILE A 95 3.66 10.55 1.17
CA ILE A 95 2.74 11.09 2.16
C ILE A 95 1.71 11.94 1.41
N VAL A 96 0.45 11.70 1.71
CA VAL A 96 -0.72 12.38 1.14
C VAL A 96 -1.30 13.24 2.26
N PRO A 97 -1.15 14.56 2.18
CA PRO A 97 -1.75 15.46 3.16
C PRO A 97 -3.27 15.30 3.20
N GLY A 98 -3.86 15.52 4.38
CA GLY A 98 -5.32 15.52 4.53
C GLY A 98 -5.97 16.56 3.61
N GLY A 99 -6.96 16.13 2.83
CA GLY A 99 -7.64 16.95 1.83
C GLY A 99 -7.06 16.84 0.42
N GLU A 100 -5.93 16.13 0.23
CA GLU A 100 -5.34 15.87 -1.09
C GLU A 100 -5.67 14.47 -1.63
N GLU A 101 -6.53 13.70 -0.96
CA GLU A 101 -6.87 12.33 -1.35
C GLU A 101 -7.58 12.29 -2.71
N GLU A 102 -8.46 13.24 -3.00
CA GLU A 102 -9.14 13.30 -4.30
C GLU A 102 -8.13 13.55 -5.43
N ALA A 103 -7.21 14.49 -5.24
CA ALA A 103 -6.17 14.79 -6.22
C ALA A 103 -5.22 13.60 -6.45
N LEU A 104 -4.92 12.83 -5.39
CA LEU A 104 -4.19 11.57 -5.50
C LEU A 104 -4.97 10.54 -6.30
N LEU A 105 -6.23 10.31 -5.95
CA LEU A 105 -7.04 9.18 -6.44
C LEU A 105 -7.55 9.41 -7.86
N ALA A 106 -7.96 10.64 -8.20
CA ALA A 106 -8.59 10.97 -9.48
C ALA A 106 -7.87 10.41 -10.73
N PRO A 107 -6.53 10.51 -10.87
CA PRO A 107 -5.83 9.98 -12.03
C PRO A 107 -5.61 8.44 -11.99
N LEU A 108 -5.87 7.78 -10.86
CA LEU A 108 -5.55 6.36 -10.69
C LEU A 108 -6.56 5.44 -11.40
N PRO A 109 -6.10 4.27 -11.88
CA PRO A 109 -7.00 3.26 -12.45
C PRO A 109 -7.98 2.74 -11.41
N LEU A 110 -9.11 2.17 -11.85
CA LEU A 110 -10.11 1.58 -10.95
C LEU A 110 -9.57 0.49 -10.02
N ALA A 111 -8.47 -0.17 -10.39
CA ALA A 111 -7.76 -1.11 -9.51
C ALA A 111 -7.26 -0.45 -8.21
N ALA A 112 -7.03 0.86 -8.21
CA ALA A 112 -6.65 1.62 -7.02
C ALA A 112 -7.78 1.69 -5.96
N LEU A 113 -9.03 1.45 -6.36
CA LEU A 113 -10.20 1.49 -5.49
C LEU A 113 -10.51 0.17 -4.78
N ARG A 114 -9.73 -0.89 -5.05
CA ARG A 114 -9.92 -2.23 -4.45
C ARG A 114 -11.33 -2.82 -4.63
N ILE A 115 -12.03 -2.40 -5.69
CA ILE A 115 -13.34 -2.94 -6.04
C ILE A 115 -13.22 -4.32 -6.66
N GLU A 116 -14.28 -5.12 -6.55
CA GLU A 116 -14.32 -6.47 -7.10
C GLU A 116 -14.09 -6.46 -8.62
N PRO A 117 -13.43 -7.50 -9.18
CA PRO A 117 -13.11 -7.57 -10.61
C PRO A 117 -14.34 -7.39 -11.52
N ASP A 118 -15.49 -7.94 -11.14
CA ASP A 118 -16.72 -7.86 -11.93
C ASP A 118 -17.34 -6.45 -11.90
N ILE A 119 -17.27 -5.77 -10.76
CA ILE A 119 -17.68 -4.36 -10.63
C ILE A 119 -16.76 -3.48 -11.46
N ARG A 120 -15.44 -3.70 -11.39
CA ARG A 120 -14.46 -2.99 -12.22
C ARG A 120 -14.76 -3.18 -13.71
N ALA A 121 -14.95 -4.42 -14.16
CA ALA A 121 -15.25 -4.72 -15.56
C ALA A 121 -16.55 -4.04 -16.02
N SER A 122 -17.57 -4.00 -15.15
CA SER A 122 -18.84 -3.31 -15.42
C SER A 122 -18.65 -1.80 -15.61
N LEU A 123 -17.89 -1.15 -14.73
CA LEU A 123 -17.55 0.28 -14.85
C LEU A 123 -16.74 0.57 -16.13
N GLU A 124 -15.76 -0.27 -16.43
CA GLU A 124 -14.94 -0.13 -17.65
C GLU A 124 -15.78 -0.30 -18.92
N SER A 125 -16.80 -1.18 -18.90
CA SER A 125 -17.69 -1.41 -20.04
C SER A 125 -18.53 -0.19 -20.43
N VAL A 126 -18.82 0.69 -19.46
CA VAL A 126 -19.54 1.96 -19.68
C VAL A 126 -18.61 3.16 -19.86
N GLY A 127 -17.29 2.92 -19.96
CA GLY A 127 -16.29 3.95 -20.26
C GLY A 127 -15.63 4.61 -19.04
N LEU A 128 -15.97 4.20 -17.81
CA LEU A 128 -15.34 4.69 -16.59
C LEU A 128 -14.04 3.93 -16.34
N ARG A 129 -12.88 4.59 -16.48
CA ARG A 129 -11.55 3.94 -16.40
C ARG A 129 -10.67 4.42 -15.26
N THR A 130 -11.03 5.53 -14.61
CA THR A 130 -10.27 6.11 -13.50
C THR A 130 -11.19 6.40 -12.33
N ALA A 131 -10.63 6.55 -11.14
CA ALA A 131 -11.42 6.94 -9.98
C ALA A 131 -12.08 8.32 -10.19
N GLY A 132 -11.38 9.26 -10.83
CA GLY A 132 -11.93 10.58 -11.15
C GLY A 132 -13.13 10.52 -12.10
N ALA A 133 -13.14 9.57 -13.05
CA ALA A 133 -14.30 9.36 -13.90
C ALA A 133 -15.53 8.89 -13.11
N VAL A 134 -15.33 8.08 -12.07
CA VAL A 134 -16.40 7.63 -11.17
C VAL A 134 -16.89 8.77 -10.27
N MET A 135 -15.99 9.62 -9.78
CA MET A 135 -16.35 10.79 -8.96
C MET A 135 -17.17 11.83 -9.71
N ALA A 136 -16.97 11.94 -11.03
CA ALA A 136 -17.64 12.90 -11.89
C ALA A 136 -18.95 12.38 -12.52
N ALA A 137 -19.29 11.10 -12.31
CA ALA A 137 -20.48 10.44 -12.85
C ALA A 137 -21.70 10.66 -11.95
#